data_AF-C7P8C2-F1
#
_entry.id   AF-C7P8C2-F1
#
_cell.length_a   1.000
_cell.length_b   1.000
_cell.length_c   1.000
_cell.angle_alpha   90.00
_cell.angle_beta   90.00
_cell.angle_gamma   90.00
#
_symmetry.space_group_name_H-M   'P 1'
#
loop_
_entity.id
_entity.type
_entity.pdbx_description
1 polymer ?
#
loop_
_entity_poly.entity_id
_entity_poly.type
_entity_poly.pdbx_seq_one_letter_code
_entity_poly.pdbx_strand_id
1 'polypeptide(L)'
;MVFGNVGQDKSIEILKIPRERVGVLIGKKGSVKKAIEKELGVKLEIDEDGTVTIYGTEKQKDPLAVWKAKDIVRAIGRGFNPEIALRLVSDEYVLEVIDIEDYANSENAVKRLKGRVIGKEGKSRRYIEELTGANVSVYGNTVAIVGEHEPVQVAKEAVEMLLRGASHARTFKFLERERQKIKRSRFELWKKKSDVDELYEKMNPNYEELENNEEE
;
A
#
# COMPACT_ATOMS: atom_id res chain seq x y z
N MET A 1 7.50 -37.93 -6.99
CA MET A 1 7.13 -36.52 -6.73
C MET A 1 5.63 -36.51 -6.45
N VAL A 2 5.24 -36.37 -5.19
CA VAL A 2 3.83 -36.49 -4.78
C VAL A 2 3.16 -35.15 -5.08
N PHE A 3 2.36 -35.11 -6.15
CA PHE A 3 1.42 -34.03 -6.39
C PHE A 3 0.32 -34.13 -5.33
N GLY A 4 0.52 -33.46 -4.20
CA GLY A 4 -0.49 -33.36 -3.16
C GLY A 4 -1.68 -32.54 -3.65
N ASN A 5 -2.84 -33.19 -3.76
CA ASN A 5 -4.20 -32.65 -3.86
C ASN A 5 -4.30 -31.18 -4.31
N VAL A 6 -4.19 -30.97 -5.61
CA VAL A 6 -4.62 -29.72 -6.25
C VAL A 6 -6.15 -29.82 -6.41
N GLY A 7 -6.87 -29.42 -5.36
CA GLY A 7 -8.31 -29.22 -5.42
C GLY A 7 -8.66 -28.16 -6.47
N GLN A 8 -9.68 -28.44 -7.26
CA GLN A 8 -10.24 -27.55 -8.29
C GLN A 8 -10.68 -26.21 -7.66
N ASP A 9 -10.46 -25.09 -8.37
CA ASP A 9 -10.73 -23.69 -7.98
C ASP A 9 -9.81 -23.01 -6.94
N LYS A 10 -8.50 -23.27 -6.97
CA LYS A 10 -7.52 -22.42 -6.24
C LYS A 10 -6.98 -21.33 -7.16
N SER A 11 -7.23 -20.07 -6.83
CA SER A 11 -6.67 -18.91 -7.54
C SER A 11 -5.14 -18.92 -7.48
N ILE A 12 -4.49 -18.69 -8.62
CA ILE A 12 -3.03 -18.67 -8.74
C ILE A 12 -2.62 -17.36 -9.38
N GLU A 13 -1.65 -16.68 -8.78
CA GLU A 13 -1.04 -15.47 -9.32
C GLU A 13 0.47 -15.65 -9.41
N ILE A 14 1.05 -15.22 -10.53
CA ILE A 14 2.49 -15.28 -10.76
C ILE A 14 2.99 -13.87 -11.06
N LEU A 15 4.07 -13.48 -10.39
CA LEU A 15 4.75 -12.22 -10.64
C LEU A 15 6.25 -12.36 -10.49
N LYS A 16 6.98 -11.42 -11.09
CA LYS A 16 8.45 -11.36 -11.01
C LYS A 16 8.88 -10.13 -10.21
N ILE A 17 9.79 -10.33 -9.28
CA ILE A 17 10.46 -9.26 -8.54
C ILE A 17 11.97 -9.25 -8.88
N PRO A 18 12.65 -8.11 -8.67
CA PRO A 18 14.10 -8.06 -8.84
C PRO A 18 14.81 -9.06 -7.91
N ARG A 19 15.85 -9.73 -8.41
CA ARG A 19 16.55 -10.81 -7.68
C ARG A 19 17.10 -10.35 -6.34
N GLU A 20 17.63 -9.14 -6.29
CA GLU A 20 18.14 -8.50 -5.09
C GLU A 20 17.07 -8.24 -4.02
N ARG A 21 15.78 -8.33 -4.37
CA ARG A 21 14.64 -8.18 -3.45
C ARG A 21 14.10 -9.51 -2.93
N VAL A 22 14.51 -10.65 -3.51
CA VAL A 22 14.09 -12.00 -3.06
C VAL A 22 14.44 -12.23 -1.59
N GLY A 23 15.66 -11.84 -1.18
CA GLY A 23 16.09 -11.96 0.22
C GLY A 23 15.22 -11.15 1.20
N VAL A 24 14.72 -9.98 0.77
CA VAL A 24 13.82 -9.14 1.57
C VAL A 24 12.44 -9.79 1.70
N LEU A 25 11.92 -10.36 0.61
CA LEU A 25 10.64 -11.07 0.59
C LEU A 25 10.66 -12.34 1.45
N ILE A 26 11.76 -13.10 1.44
CA ILE A 26 11.91 -14.28 2.29
C ILE A 26 12.07 -13.84 3.75
N GLY A 27 12.96 -12.88 4.01
CA GLY A 27 13.31 -12.42 5.36
C GLY A 27 14.18 -13.41 6.14
N LYS A 28 14.67 -12.99 7.31
CA LYS A 28 15.53 -13.84 8.16
C LYS A 28 14.78 -15.12 8.55
N LYS A 29 15.33 -16.28 8.20
CA LYS A 29 14.70 -17.60 8.45
C LYS A 29 13.27 -17.74 7.87
N GLY A 30 12.98 -17.01 6.78
CA GLY A 30 11.66 -17.03 6.14
C GLY A 30 10.59 -16.21 6.87
N SER A 31 10.97 -15.29 7.77
CA SER A 31 10.02 -14.57 8.64
C SER A 31 8.96 -13.79 7.86
N VAL A 32 9.34 -13.14 6.76
CA VAL A 32 8.43 -12.28 5.98
C VAL A 32 7.47 -13.13 5.16
N LYS A 33 7.99 -14.12 4.44
CA LYS A 33 7.17 -15.13 3.74
C LYS A 33 6.13 -15.74 4.68
N LYS A 34 6.55 -16.21 5.86
CA LYS A 34 5.65 -16.84 6.84
C LYS A 34 4.59 -15.88 7.36
N ALA A 35 4.92 -14.60 7.54
CA ALA A 35 3.95 -13.59 7.94
C ALA A 35 2.87 -13.42 6.87
N ILE A 36 3.24 -13.27 5.60
CA ILE A 36 2.29 -13.14 4.48
C ILE A 36 1.38 -14.37 4.39
N GLU A 37 1.96 -15.58 4.40
CA GLU A 37 1.21 -16.84 4.35
C GLU A 37 0.24 -16.99 5.53
N LYS A 38 0.65 -16.56 6.73
CA LYS A 38 -0.18 -16.64 7.94
C LYS A 38 -1.33 -15.63 7.91
N GLU A 39 -1.07 -14.36 7.63
CA GLU A 39 -2.08 -13.29 7.68
C GLU A 39 -3.15 -13.48 6.60
N LEU A 40 -2.77 -13.94 5.40
CA LEU A 40 -3.68 -14.05 4.26
C LEU A 40 -4.16 -15.47 3.98
N GLY A 41 -3.61 -16.48 4.67
CA GLY A 41 -3.96 -17.89 4.42
C GLY A 41 -3.56 -18.36 3.01
N VAL A 42 -2.50 -17.80 2.44
CA VAL A 42 -1.98 -18.16 1.10
C VAL A 42 -0.71 -19.01 1.23
N LYS A 43 -0.24 -19.57 0.11
CA LYS A 43 1.09 -20.21 0.01
C LYS A 43 1.94 -19.48 -1.03
N LEU A 44 3.19 -19.17 -0.68
CA LEU A 44 4.16 -18.53 -1.56
C LEU A 44 5.25 -19.51 -1.97
N GLU A 45 5.50 -19.66 -3.26
CA GLU A 45 6.69 -20.29 -3.82
C GLU A 45 7.55 -19.20 -4.46
N ILE A 46 8.82 -19.15 -4.08
CA ILE A 46 9.74 -18.07 -4.45
C ILE A 46 10.98 -18.73 -5.03
N ASP A 47 11.23 -18.46 -6.30
CA ASP A 47 12.40 -18.94 -7.02
C ASP A 47 13.58 -17.96 -6.89
N GLU A 48 14.80 -18.48 -7.01
CA GLU A 48 16.03 -17.68 -6.94
C GLU A 48 16.13 -16.61 -8.03
N ASP A 49 15.43 -16.82 -9.14
CA ASP A 49 15.43 -15.90 -10.28
C ASP A 49 14.49 -14.71 -10.11
N GLY A 50 13.75 -14.65 -8.99
CA GLY A 50 12.79 -13.60 -8.65
C GLY A 50 11.35 -13.93 -9.02
N THR A 51 11.06 -15.10 -9.59
CA THR A 51 9.70 -15.55 -9.85
C THR A 51 9.01 -15.92 -8.54
N VAL A 52 7.80 -15.41 -8.34
CA VAL A 52 6.98 -15.66 -7.16
C VAL A 52 5.63 -16.18 -7.63
N THR A 53 5.26 -17.36 -7.17
CA THR A 53 3.96 -17.97 -7.39
C THR A 53 3.17 -17.96 -6.09
N ILE A 54 1.96 -17.43 -6.15
CA ILE A 54 1.05 -17.28 -5.01
C ILE A 54 -0.13 -18.20 -5.26
N TYR A 55 -0.38 -19.11 -4.32
CA TYR A 55 -1.49 -20.05 -4.38
C TYR A 55 -2.52 -19.69 -3.32
N GLY A 56 -3.78 -19.63 -3.74
CA GLY A 56 -4.91 -19.69 -2.84
C GLY A 56 -4.97 -21.02 -2.09
N THR A 57 -5.50 -20.99 -0.87
CA THR A 57 -5.63 -22.18 -0.03
C THR A 57 -6.98 -22.18 0.68
N GLU A 58 -7.40 -23.32 1.20
CA GLU A 58 -8.62 -23.45 2.00
C GLU A 58 -8.59 -22.65 3.31
N LYS A 59 -7.43 -22.12 3.70
CA LYS A 59 -7.28 -21.26 4.90
C LYS A 59 -7.59 -19.79 4.63
N GLN A 60 -7.83 -19.42 3.38
CA GLN A 60 -8.18 -18.05 3.03
C GLN A 60 -9.54 -17.68 3.65
N LYS A 61 -9.55 -16.59 4.40
CA LYS A 61 -10.81 -15.99 4.91
C LYS A 61 -11.36 -14.95 3.95
N ASP A 62 -10.46 -14.26 3.27
CA ASP A 62 -10.78 -13.20 2.32
C ASP A 62 -10.63 -13.73 0.88
N PRO A 63 -11.68 -13.64 0.04
CA PRO A 63 -11.58 -13.97 -1.38
C PRO A 63 -10.48 -13.20 -2.12
N LEU A 64 -10.13 -11.99 -1.67
CA LEU A 64 -9.09 -11.15 -2.27
C LEU A 64 -7.68 -11.43 -1.76
N ALA A 65 -7.49 -12.42 -0.88
CA ALA A 65 -6.21 -12.71 -0.23
C ALA A 65 -5.04 -12.94 -1.21
N VAL A 66 -5.27 -13.57 -2.37
CA VAL A 66 -4.21 -13.76 -3.39
C VAL A 66 -3.78 -12.41 -3.99
N TRP A 67 -4.73 -11.52 -4.27
CA TRP A 67 -4.44 -10.19 -4.81
C TRP A 67 -3.73 -9.30 -3.78
N LYS A 68 -4.16 -9.35 -2.51
CA LYS A 68 -3.44 -8.67 -1.41
C LYS A 68 -2.00 -9.19 -1.28
N ALA A 69 -1.80 -10.51 -1.34
CA ALA A 69 -0.45 -11.09 -1.31
C ALA A 69 0.38 -10.65 -2.52
N LYS A 70 -0.22 -10.58 -3.71
CA LYS A 70 0.42 -10.08 -4.93
C LYS A 70 0.87 -8.63 -4.77
N ASP A 71 0.04 -7.76 -4.18
CA ASP A 71 0.39 -6.38 -3.91
C ASP A 71 1.48 -6.24 -2.86
N ILE A 72 1.47 -7.05 -1.78
CA ILE A 72 2.57 -7.08 -0.79
C ILE A 72 3.90 -7.48 -1.47
N VAL A 73 3.89 -8.57 -2.25
CA VAL A 73 5.08 -9.03 -2.98
C VAL A 73 5.56 -7.96 -3.96
N ARG A 74 4.64 -7.32 -4.68
CA ARG A 74 4.94 -6.23 -5.61
C ARG A 74 5.53 -5.02 -4.88
N ALA A 75 4.97 -4.60 -3.76
CA ALA A 75 5.47 -3.50 -2.93
C ALA A 75 6.92 -3.76 -2.46
N ILE A 76 7.20 -4.97 -1.96
CA ILE A 76 8.56 -5.38 -1.58
C ILE A 76 9.48 -5.37 -2.81
N GLY A 77 9.02 -5.88 -3.95
CA GLY A 77 9.76 -5.83 -5.22
C GLY A 77 10.05 -4.40 -5.69
N ARG A 78 9.23 -3.43 -5.32
CA ARG A 78 9.39 -1.99 -5.64
C ARG A 78 10.04 -1.18 -4.52
N GLY A 79 10.77 -1.83 -3.63
CA GLY A 79 11.68 -1.18 -2.68
C GLY A 79 11.13 -0.94 -1.28
N PHE A 80 9.84 -1.23 -1.01
CA PHE A 80 9.31 -1.11 0.36
C PHE A 80 9.91 -2.15 1.30
N ASN A 81 10.07 -1.77 2.56
CA ASN A 81 10.40 -2.73 3.60
C ASN A 81 9.15 -3.58 3.96
N PRO A 82 9.34 -4.75 4.60
CA PRO A 82 8.22 -5.63 4.95
C PRO A 82 7.16 -5.00 5.85
N GLU A 83 7.54 -4.11 6.77
CA GLU A 83 6.60 -3.47 7.70
C GLU A 83 5.59 -2.58 6.97
N ILE A 84 6.04 -1.77 6.02
CA ILE A 84 5.15 -0.94 5.19
C ILE A 84 4.33 -1.83 4.25
N ALA A 85 4.95 -2.83 3.63
CA ALA A 85 4.27 -3.70 2.68
C ALA A 85 3.14 -4.50 3.35
N LEU A 86 3.33 -5.02 4.57
CA LEU A 86 2.32 -5.79 5.30
C LEU A 86 1.07 -4.97 5.69
N ARG A 87 1.11 -3.63 5.60
CA ARG A 87 -0.11 -2.82 5.78
C ARG A 87 -1.18 -3.11 4.74
N LEU A 88 -0.79 -3.58 3.55
CA LEU A 88 -1.69 -3.99 2.46
C LEU A 88 -2.51 -5.25 2.77
N VAL A 89 -2.36 -5.86 3.95
CA VAL A 89 -3.31 -6.86 4.45
C VAL A 89 -4.68 -6.22 4.73
N SER A 90 -4.69 -4.96 5.18
CA SER A 90 -5.91 -4.17 5.43
C SER A 90 -6.48 -3.61 4.13
N ASP A 91 -7.81 -3.66 3.99
CA ASP A 91 -8.54 -3.08 2.85
C ASP A 91 -8.46 -1.55 2.78
N GLU A 92 -8.07 -0.88 3.87
CA GLU A 92 -7.89 0.56 3.90
C GLU A 92 -6.64 1.00 3.13
N TYR A 93 -5.65 0.12 2.99
CA TYR A 93 -4.37 0.42 2.37
C TYR A 93 -4.32 -0.07 0.93
N VAL A 94 -3.83 0.78 0.04
CA VAL A 94 -3.67 0.48 -1.38
C VAL A 94 -2.22 0.67 -1.82
N LEU A 95 -1.85 -0.04 -2.90
CA LEU A 95 -0.59 0.11 -3.59
C LEU A 95 -0.83 0.75 -4.96
N GLU A 96 -0.12 1.84 -5.24
CA GLU A 96 -0.03 2.43 -6.58
C GLU A 96 1.41 2.32 -7.09
N VAL A 97 1.57 1.99 -8.37
CA VAL A 97 2.89 1.89 -9.01
C VAL A 97 2.86 2.68 -10.31
N ILE A 98 3.71 3.71 -10.38
CA ILE A 98 3.87 4.59 -11.54
C ILE A 98 5.14 4.17 -12.27
N ASP A 99 5.05 3.93 -13.57
CA ASP A 99 6.23 3.75 -14.42
C ASP A 99 6.75 5.12 -14.87
N ILE A 100 8.05 5.35 -14.66
CA ILE A 100 8.70 6.61 -15.04
C ILE A 100 8.96 6.64 -16.55
N GLU A 101 9.05 5.47 -17.20
CA GLU A 101 9.25 5.34 -18.64
C GLU A 101 8.07 5.93 -19.41
N ASP A 102 6.85 5.88 -18.87
CA ASP A 102 5.66 6.53 -19.43
C ASP A 102 5.81 8.06 -19.58
N TYR A 103 6.77 8.67 -18.89
CA TYR A 103 7.04 10.11 -18.89
C TYR A 103 8.40 10.48 -19.51
N ALA A 104 9.16 9.48 -20.00
CA ALA A 104 10.55 9.66 -20.38
C ALA A 104 10.87 9.03 -21.74
N ASN A 105 11.43 9.83 -22.66
CA ASN A 105 11.84 9.36 -23.99
C ASN A 105 13.28 8.79 -24.04
N SER A 106 13.96 8.66 -22.90
CA SER A 106 15.34 8.14 -22.82
C SER A 106 15.75 7.78 -21.40
N GLU A 107 16.77 6.93 -21.26
CA GLU A 107 17.40 6.61 -19.98
C GLU A 107 17.88 7.84 -19.20
N ASN A 108 18.42 8.84 -19.91
CA ASN A 108 18.84 10.10 -19.28
C ASN A 108 17.63 10.90 -18.75
N ALA A 109 16.49 10.85 -19.45
CA ALA A 109 15.26 11.43 -18.94
C ALA A 109 14.75 10.66 -17.71
N VAL A 110 14.76 9.32 -17.73
CA VAL A 110 14.37 8.50 -16.57
C VAL A 110 15.21 8.85 -15.34
N LYS A 111 16.54 8.93 -15.47
CA LYS A 111 17.44 9.33 -14.37
C LYS A 111 17.12 10.73 -13.84
N ARG A 112 16.88 11.70 -14.73
CA ARG A 112 16.52 13.07 -14.35
C ARG A 112 15.17 13.11 -13.61
N LEU A 113 14.15 12.40 -14.10
CA LEU A 113 12.83 12.35 -13.50
C LEU A 113 12.85 11.66 -12.13
N LYS A 114 13.60 10.57 -11.98
CA LYS A 114 13.91 9.96 -10.67
C LYS A 114 14.50 10.99 -9.71
N GLY A 115 15.49 11.74 -10.17
CA GLY A 115 16.11 12.82 -9.40
C GLY A 115 15.12 13.90 -8.95
N ARG A 116 14.12 14.24 -9.79
CA ARG A 116 13.04 15.18 -9.43
C ARG A 116 12.12 14.60 -8.36
N VAL A 117 11.69 13.36 -8.48
CA VAL A 117 10.80 12.75 -7.46
C VAL A 117 11.51 12.63 -6.10
N ILE A 118 12.78 12.21 -6.11
CA ILE A 118 13.59 12.10 -4.89
C ILE A 118 13.87 13.50 -4.31
N GLY A 119 14.28 14.45 -5.15
CA GLY A 119 14.76 15.76 -4.76
C GLY A 119 16.14 15.72 -4.08
N LYS A 120 16.73 16.88 -3.82
CA LYS A 120 18.02 16.98 -3.10
C LYS A 120 17.92 16.26 -1.75
N GLU A 121 18.80 15.29 -1.52
CA GLU A 121 18.85 14.48 -0.28
C GLU A 121 17.52 13.81 0.09
N GLY A 122 16.67 13.52 -0.91
CA GLY A 122 15.35 12.92 -0.66
C GLY A 122 14.30 13.89 -0.15
N LYS A 123 14.56 15.20 -0.14
CA LYS A 123 13.65 16.22 0.42
C LYS A 123 12.27 16.20 -0.25
N SER A 124 12.20 16.05 -1.57
CA SER A 124 10.91 16.06 -2.27
C SER A 124 10.06 14.85 -1.91
N ARG A 125 10.66 13.65 -1.94
CA ARG A 125 10.01 12.41 -1.51
C ARG A 125 9.49 12.51 -0.07
N ARG A 126 10.36 12.92 0.87
CA ARG A 126 9.97 13.09 2.28
C ARG A 126 8.83 14.08 2.47
N TYR A 127 8.81 15.16 1.70
CA TYR A 127 7.77 16.18 1.77
C TYR A 127 6.42 15.68 1.25
N ILE A 128 6.42 14.86 0.20
CA ILE A 128 5.21 14.15 -0.25
C ILE A 128 4.70 13.22 0.86
N GLU A 129 5.58 12.43 1.46
CA GLU A 129 5.22 11.51 2.55
C GLU A 129 4.65 12.26 3.77
N GLU A 130 5.28 13.36 4.19
CA GLU A 130 4.86 14.12 5.38
C GLU A 130 3.51 14.82 5.18
N LEU A 131 3.26 15.39 3.99
CA LEU A 131 2.03 16.14 3.75
C LEU A 131 0.83 15.26 3.44
N THR A 132 1.04 14.08 2.84
CA THR A 132 -0.03 13.14 2.50
C THR A 132 -0.27 12.10 3.60
N GLY A 133 0.78 11.65 4.28
CA GLY A 133 0.75 10.49 5.17
C GLY A 133 0.99 9.16 4.45
N ALA A 134 1.12 9.16 3.11
CA ALA A 134 1.48 7.98 2.34
C ALA A 134 2.99 7.68 2.42
N ASN A 135 3.39 6.44 2.13
CA ASN A 135 4.77 6.03 1.99
C ASN A 135 5.16 5.97 0.51
N VAL A 136 6.36 6.46 0.17
CA VAL A 136 6.83 6.53 -1.22
C VAL A 136 8.20 5.85 -1.37
N SER A 137 8.27 4.89 -2.29
CA SER A 137 9.50 4.21 -2.71
C SER A 137 9.82 4.54 -4.16
N VAL A 138 11.07 4.97 -4.43
CA VAL A 138 11.58 5.15 -5.79
C VAL A 138 12.58 4.04 -6.05
N TYR A 139 12.24 3.09 -6.92
CA TYR A 139 13.03 1.88 -7.15
C TYR A 139 13.03 1.48 -8.62
N GLY A 140 14.22 1.19 -9.16
CA GLY A 140 14.38 0.89 -10.58
C GLY A 140 13.91 2.05 -11.45
N ASN A 141 12.92 1.80 -12.30
CA ASN A 141 12.24 2.79 -13.15
C ASN A 141 10.81 3.08 -12.68
N THR A 142 10.48 2.76 -11.43
CA THR A 142 9.13 2.95 -10.88
C THR A 142 9.12 3.80 -9.62
N VAL A 143 8.00 4.48 -9.39
CA VAL A 143 7.64 5.07 -8.10
C VAL A 143 6.46 4.30 -7.55
N ALA A 144 6.62 3.68 -6.39
CA ALA A 144 5.56 2.95 -5.70
C ALA A 144 5.09 3.73 -4.47
N ILE A 145 3.79 3.71 -4.20
CA ILE A 145 3.13 4.47 -3.15
C ILE A 145 2.21 3.52 -2.36
N VAL A 146 2.34 3.50 -1.04
CA VAL A 146 1.50 2.70 -0.12
C VAL A 146 0.87 3.61 0.92
N GLY A 147 -0.42 3.46 1.18
CA GLY A 147 -1.15 4.25 2.17
C GLY A 147 -2.66 4.10 2.02
N GLU A 148 -3.42 4.88 2.78
CA GLU A 148 -4.87 4.97 2.59
C GLU A 148 -5.22 5.56 1.22
N HIS A 149 -6.40 5.21 0.70
CA HIS A 149 -6.81 5.54 -0.67
C HIS A 149 -6.64 7.03 -1.03
N GLU A 150 -7.22 7.95 -0.23
CA GLU A 150 -7.17 9.39 -0.52
C GLU A 150 -5.74 9.97 -0.41
N PRO A 151 -4.95 9.71 0.66
CA PRO A 151 -3.52 10.05 0.70
C PRO A 151 -2.70 9.54 -0.49
N VAL A 152 -2.94 8.30 -0.94
CA VAL A 152 -2.24 7.71 -2.08
C VAL A 152 -2.57 8.46 -3.37
N GLN A 153 -3.83 8.83 -3.60
CA GLN A 153 -4.22 9.60 -4.80
C GLN A 153 -3.57 10.98 -4.82
N VAL A 154 -3.50 11.68 -3.68
CA VAL A 154 -2.81 12.98 -3.59
C VAL A 154 -1.30 12.83 -3.82
N ALA A 155 -0.68 11.80 -3.26
CA ALA A 155 0.74 11.52 -3.47
C ALA A 155 1.03 11.15 -4.93
N LYS A 156 0.17 10.34 -5.56
CA LYS A 156 0.24 9.98 -6.98
C LYS A 156 0.21 11.20 -7.88
N GLU A 157 -0.78 12.09 -7.70
CA GLU A 157 -0.86 13.33 -8.47
C GLU A 157 0.40 14.19 -8.29
N ALA A 158 0.91 14.33 -7.07
CA ALA A 158 2.14 15.09 -6.82
C ALA A 158 3.37 14.49 -7.52
N VAL A 159 3.48 13.17 -7.55
CA VAL A 159 4.54 12.47 -8.30
C VAL A 159 4.37 12.70 -9.80
N GLU A 160 3.17 12.51 -10.36
CA GLU A 160 2.90 12.73 -11.78
C GLU A 160 3.16 14.18 -12.20
N MET A 161 2.82 15.17 -11.36
CA MET A 161 3.18 16.57 -11.58
C MET A 161 4.69 16.75 -11.76
N LEU A 162 5.51 16.13 -10.90
CA LEU A 162 6.98 16.22 -10.99
C LEU A 162 7.50 15.52 -12.25
N LEU A 163 6.92 14.38 -12.62
CA LEU A 163 7.26 13.62 -13.83
C LEU A 163 6.90 14.38 -15.11
N ARG A 164 5.74 15.06 -15.14
CA ARG A 164 5.29 15.96 -16.22
C ARG A 164 6.04 17.29 -16.26
N GLY A 165 6.99 17.51 -15.35
CA GLY A 165 7.90 18.67 -15.38
C GLY A 165 7.44 19.89 -14.57
N ALA A 166 6.37 19.79 -13.78
CA ALA A 166 5.99 20.87 -12.86
C ALA A 166 7.12 21.20 -11.87
N SER A 167 7.25 22.47 -11.51
CA SER A 167 8.25 22.89 -10.54
C SER A 167 7.93 22.37 -9.14
N HIS A 168 8.96 22.07 -8.34
CA HIS A 168 8.78 21.66 -6.94
C HIS A 168 7.92 22.64 -6.15
N ALA A 169 8.10 23.95 -6.36
CA ALA A 169 7.29 24.97 -5.70
C ALA A 169 5.79 24.84 -6.02
N ARG A 170 5.43 24.52 -7.27
CA ARG A 170 4.04 24.29 -7.67
C ARG A 170 3.50 23.01 -7.05
N THR A 171 4.26 21.92 -7.07
CA THR A 171 3.87 20.64 -6.46
C THR A 171 3.69 20.75 -4.94
N PHE A 172 4.59 21.47 -4.25
CA PHE A 172 4.50 21.67 -2.81
C PHE A 172 3.28 22.51 -2.41
N LYS A 173 2.99 23.58 -3.14
CA LYS A 173 1.74 24.35 -2.95
C LYS A 173 0.48 23.51 -3.16
N PHE A 174 0.52 22.57 -4.10
CA PHE A 174 -0.57 21.60 -4.30
C PHE A 174 -0.73 20.70 -3.06
N LEU A 175 0.36 20.06 -2.61
CA LEU A 175 0.34 19.19 -1.43
C LEU A 175 -0.13 19.92 -0.16
N GLU A 176 0.33 21.15 0.06
CA GLU A 176 -0.09 21.97 1.21
C GLU A 176 -1.61 22.23 1.18
N ARG A 177 -2.16 22.53 0.00
CA ARG A 177 -3.60 22.74 -0.17
C ARG A 177 -4.40 21.46 0.09
N GLU A 178 -3.99 20.34 -0.49
CA GLU A 178 -4.69 19.07 -0.31
C GLU A 178 -4.62 18.58 1.15
N ARG A 179 -3.50 18.80 1.84
CA ARG A 179 -3.38 18.50 3.28
C ARG A 179 -4.43 19.24 4.11
N GLN A 180 -4.75 20.49 3.78
CA GLN A 180 -5.80 21.25 4.47
C GLN A 180 -7.19 20.66 4.21
N LYS A 181 -7.44 20.15 3.00
CA LYS A 181 -8.69 19.48 2.66
C LYS A 181 -8.83 18.16 3.43
N ILE A 182 -7.83 17.29 3.39
CA ILE A 182 -7.83 16.01 4.12
C ILE A 182 -8.10 16.25 5.61
N LYS A 183 -7.42 17.24 6.23
CA LYS A 183 -7.66 17.60 7.64
C LYS A 183 -9.09 18.07 7.88
N ARG A 184 -9.65 18.87 6.97
CA ARG A 184 -11.02 19.39 7.09
C ARG A 184 -12.04 18.28 6.94
N SER A 185 -11.93 17.44 5.91
CA SER A 185 -12.82 16.30 5.70
C SER A 185 -12.83 15.37 6.91
N ARG A 186 -11.65 15.06 7.46
CA ARG A 186 -11.54 14.23 8.67
C ARG A 186 -12.18 14.89 9.90
N PHE A 187 -12.04 16.20 10.04
CA PHE A 187 -12.66 16.94 11.15
C PHE A 187 -14.19 17.01 11.01
N GLU A 188 -14.71 17.19 9.80
CA GLU A 188 -16.15 17.19 9.52
C GLU A 188 -16.77 15.81 9.79
N LEU A 189 -16.08 14.72 9.42
CA LEU A 189 -16.50 13.36 9.74
C LEU A 189 -16.53 13.08 11.25
N TRP A 190 -15.51 13.56 12.00
CA TRP A 190 -15.49 13.40 13.45
C TRP A 190 -16.67 14.12 14.12
N LYS A 191 -16.96 15.37 13.71
CA LYS A 191 -18.13 16.10 14.20
C LYS A 191 -19.44 15.36 13.91
N LYS A 192 -19.62 14.91 12.67
CA LYS A 192 -20.83 14.18 12.28
C LYS A 192 -20.99 12.88 13.07
N LYS A 193 -19.90 12.17 13.36
CA LYS A 193 -19.93 10.97 14.19
C LYS A 193 -20.38 11.31 15.60
N SER A 194 -19.81 12.33 16.22
CA SER A 194 -20.23 12.80 17.56
C SER A 194 -21.70 13.22 17.60
N ASP A 195 -22.18 13.96 16.59
CA ASP A 195 -23.58 14.36 16.51
C ASP A 195 -24.53 13.15 16.42
N VAL A 196 -24.10 12.10 15.72
CA VAL A 196 -24.84 10.84 15.59
C VAL A 196 -24.83 10.06 16.90
N ASP A 197 -23.68 9.94 17.56
CA ASP A 197 -23.56 9.26 18.86
C ASP A 197 -24.46 9.95 19.91
N GLU A 198 -24.46 11.28 19.97
CA GLU A 198 -25.36 12.06 20.84
C GLU A 198 -26.86 11.85 20.52
N LEU A 199 -27.21 11.70 19.23
CA LEU A 199 -28.59 11.40 18.82
C LEU A 199 -28.99 9.98 19.23
N TYR A 200 -28.10 9.01 19.08
CA TYR A 200 -28.34 7.62 19.49
C TYR A 200 -28.59 7.51 20.99
N GLU A 201 -27.76 8.14 21.82
CA GLU A 201 -27.93 8.17 23.29
C GLU A 201 -29.27 8.82 23.69
N LYS A 202 -29.67 9.91 23.03
CA LYS A 202 -30.96 10.57 23.28
C LYS A 202 -32.16 9.72 22.85
N MET A 203 -32.02 8.94 21.78
CA MET A 203 -33.10 8.10 21.26
C MET A 203 -33.24 6.77 21.99
N ASN A 204 -32.17 6.29 22.65
CA ASN A 204 -32.18 5.05 23.41
C ASN A 204 -31.57 5.25 24.81
N PRO A 205 -32.31 5.90 25.74
CA PRO A 205 -31.78 6.31 27.04
C PRO A 205 -31.38 5.16 27.99
N ASN A 206 -31.75 3.91 27.68
CA ASN A 206 -31.36 2.71 28.45
C ASN A 206 -30.29 1.87 27.72
N TYR A 207 -29.55 2.46 26.76
CA TYR A 207 -28.53 1.74 25.97
C TYR A 207 -27.44 1.09 26.85
N GLU A 208 -27.01 1.75 27.91
CA GLU A 208 -26.02 1.19 28.86
C GLU A 208 -26.53 -0.02 29.67
N GLU A 209 -27.85 -0.19 29.82
CA GLU A 209 -28.44 -1.35 30.49
C GLU A 209 -28.48 -2.59 29.59
N LEU A 210 -28.40 -2.43 28.26
CA LEU A 210 -28.47 -3.52 27.29
C LEU A 210 -27.09 -4.16 27.02
N GLU A 211 -26.01 -3.36 26.94
CA GLU A 211 -24.64 -3.89 26.77
C GLU A 211 -24.19 -4.74 27.98
N ASN A 212 -24.64 -4.41 29.19
CA ASN A 212 -24.29 -5.15 30.42
C ASN A 212 -25.02 -6.51 30.57
N ASN A 213 -26.05 -6.78 29.76
CA ASN A 213 -26.82 -8.03 29.81
C ASN A 213 -26.41 -9.02 28.70
N GLU A 214 -25.55 -8.64 27.76
CA GLU A 214 -25.03 -9.52 26.70
C GLU A 214 -23.69 -10.20 27.07
N GLU A 215 -23.08 -9.82 28.21
CA GLU A 215 -21.84 -10.42 28.74
C GLU A 215 -22.06 -11.46 29.87
N GLU A 216 -23.31 -11.81 30.22
CA GLU A 216 -23.66 -12.97 31.09
C GLU A 216 -24.12 -14.20 30.28
#